data_AF-A0A1J1I8C1-F1
#
_entry.id   AF-A0A1J1I8C1-F1
#
_cell.length_a   1.000
_cell.length_b   1.000
_cell.length_c   1.000
_cell.angle_alpha   90.00
_cell.angle_beta   90.00
_cell.angle_gamma   90.00
#
_symmetry.space_group_name_H-M   'P 1'
#
loop_
_entity.id
_entity.type
_entity.pdbx_description
1 polymer ?
#
loop_
_entity_poly.entity_id
_entity_poly.type
_entity_poly.pdbx_seq_one_letter_code
_entity_poly.pdbx_strand_id
1 'polypeptide(L)'
;QILNWQFTLTPGTYLYNLWSKPSVSIYFNIYLFNITNKEAFLSGEDTKIVYQEIGPYAFRETLENTNAIFHKNNTVTYNIKRSYKFDIEKSSGDINSDNVVTTNMILLGAHTLASKHSVLTELGLSTITKSLQHKTIINMSVSEYLYGHEDNLLDLGTNFLPFATPFEKFGLFDQFVKREENIEVTLTLNELFDENQDDGLESRQQEVKETSTEKPSFHPLDVEYDDDIVEELHDYRDHKTHENDFNFDKPKLFSMRDYSIEFWNGSPYIPGWKDYGINKNHTRCNQISGTFDGFLFSKNVTKTDNLFVYRPGFCRRLGFHFSHSEYLIDGIEVLWFVVDINSLYDHPDNPETSCYCDKLEKCYQRGIGNASPCYHDLPVSFSQPHFYDADPSLLNQFEGLKPVKEKHQTTFAVQPKLGMNVNFNLRTQMNLMTGKTKFHEEVQRFNDMVIPVGWFENTLDELTPALELHLKLAMVYLPILMWILSAIFGMIGTLVLINSYRKFVRLNHGESYSVKDIQKNVHFNETKLFIDH
;
A
#
# COMPACT_ATOMS: atom_id res chain seq x y z
N GLN A 1 -8.38 -10.73 -25.07
CA GLN A 1 -6.93 -11.03 -25.06
C GLN A 1 -6.10 -9.75 -25.09
N ILE A 2 -6.19 -8.89 -26.12
CA ILE A 2 -5.43 -7.61 -26.19
C ILE A 2 -5.64 -6.73 -24.96
N LEU A 3 -6.88 -6.55 -24.50
CA LEU A 3 -7.16 -5.74 -23.32
C LEU A 3 -6.50 -6.32 -22.05
N ASN A 4 -6.57 -7.64 -21.85
CA ASN A 4 -5.93 -8.28 -20.71
C ASN A 4 -4.41 -8.13 -20.75
N TRP A 5 -3.81 -8.18 -21.96
CA TRP A 5 -2.38 -7.95 -22.17
C TRP A 5 -1.96 -6.50 -21.85
N GLN A 6 -2.76 -5.50 -22.24
CA GLN A 6 -2.48 -4.09 -21.89
C GLN A 6 -2.46 -3.82 -20.38
N PHE A 7 -3.07 -4.71 -19.59
CA PHE A 7 -3.10 -4.65 -18.14
C PHE A 7 -2.22 -5.73 -17.47
N THR A 8 -1.24 -6.31 -18.15
CA THR A 8 -0.18 -7.11 -17.49
C THR A 8 0.97 -6.21 -17.08
N LEU A 9 1.71 -6.57 -16.03
CA LEU A 9 2.87 -5.79 -15.60
C LEU A 9 4.10 -6.20 -16.44
N THR A 10 4.12 -5.81 -17.71
CA THR A 10 5.22 -6.11 -18.64
C THR A 10 5.66 -4.89 -19.43
N PRO A 11 6.96 -4.74 -19.76
CA PRO A 11 7.46 -3.56 -20.48
C PRO A 11 6.68 -3.27 -21.78
N GLY A 12 6.28 -2.01 -21.97
CA GLY A 12 5.53 -1.56 -23.14
C GLY A 12 3.99 -1.66 -23.02
N THR A 13 3.48 -2.20 -21.92
CA THR A 13 2.03 -2.20 -21.63
C THR A 13 1.58 -0.91 -20.94
N TYR A 14 0.28 -0.63 -20.98
CA TYR A 14 -0.33 0.50 -20.28
C TYR A 14 -0.11 0.42 -18.76
N LEU A 15 -0.33 -0.75 -18.16
CA LEU A 15 -0.16 -0.94 -16.71
C LEU A 15 1.29 -0.74 -16.28
N TYR A 16 2.26 -1.22 -17.05
CA TYR A 16 3.68 -0.97 -16.75
C TYR A 16 4.03 0.51 -16.74
N ASN A 17 3.53 1.28 -17.72
CA ASN A 17 3.77 2.73 -17.75
C ASN A 17 3.12 3.43 -16.55
N LEU A 18 1.90 3.05 -16.18
CA LEU A 18 1.21 3.59 -15.01
C LEU A 18 1.90 3.21 -13.71
N TRP A 19 2.42 1.99 -13.59
CA TRP A 19 3.18 1.54 -12.42
C TRP A 19 4.58 2.17 -12.35
N SER A 20 5.26 2.33 -13.48
CA SER A 20 6.60 2.94 -13.54
C SER A 20 6.55 4.42 -13.20
N LYS A 21 5.58 5.15 -13.78
CA LYS A 21 5.40 6.59 -13.53
C LYS A 21 3.91 6.91 -13.52
N PRO A 22 3.26 6.83 -12.35
CA PRO A 22 1.84 7.08 -12.23
C PRO A 22 1.45 8.47 -12.76
N SER A 23 0.52 8.50 -13.71
CA SER A 23 -0.06 9.74 -14.25
C SER A 23 -1.19 10.25 -13.35
N VAL A 24 -0.97 10.29 -12.05
CA VAL A 24 -1.94 10.72 -11.04
C VAL A 24 -1.29 11.70 -10.06
N SER A 25 -2.09 12.61 -9.51
CA SER A 25 -1.63 13.50 -8.45
C SER A 25 -1.98 12.86 -7.10
N ILE A 26 -0.95 12.43 -6.37
CA ILE A 26 -1.07 11.96 -4.99
C ILE A 26 -0.64 13.09 -4.07
N TYR A 27 -1.44 13.35 -3.03
CA TYR A 27 -1.11 14.31 -1.99
C TYR A 27 -0.90 13.60 -0.66
N PHE A 28 0.18 14.00 0.01
CA PHE A 28 0.48 13.69 1.39
C PHE A 28 0.11 14.90 2.25
N ASN A 29 -1.02 14.83 2.93
CA ASN A 29 -1.56 15.88 3.79
C ASN A 29 -1.16 15.62 5.24
N ILE A 30 -0.67 16.63 5.93
CA ILE A 30 -0.27 16.55 7.34
C ILE A 30 -1.18 17.43 8.20
N TYR A 31 -1.68 16.87 9.28
CA TYR A 31 -2.52 17.54 10.26
C TYR A 31 -1.86 17.43 11.63
N LEU A 32 -1.74 18.55 12.34
CA LEU A 32 -1.07 18.63 13.64
C LEU A 32 -2.06 18.99 14.73
N PHE A 33 -1.74 18.60 15.96
CA PHE A 33 -2.55 18.91 17.14
C PHE A 33 -1.91 20.03 17.96
N ASN A 34 -2.49 21.23 17.87
CA ASN A 34 -2.05 22.40 18.61
C ASN A 34 -2.65 22.40 20.03
N ILE A 35 -1.82 22.55 21.06
CA ILE A 35 -2.23 22.58 22.47
C ILE A 35 -2.63 24.00 22.86
N THR A 36 -3.88 24.17 23.30
CA THR A 36 -4.45 25.51 23.60
C THR A 36 -4.44 25.86 25.09
N ASN A 37 -4.36 24.88 25.99
CA ASN A 37 -4.42 25.07 27.45
C ASN A 37 -3.10 24.71 28.16
N LYS A 38 -1.94 24.98 27.54
CA LYS A 38 -0.63 24.52 28.05
C LYS A 38 -0.35 24.99 29.50
N GLU A 39 -0.65 26.23 29.86
CA GLU A 39 -0.41 26.76 31.21
C GLU A 39 -1.29 26.09 32.26
N ALA A 40 -2.58 25.91 31.96
CA ALA A 40 -3.55 25.26 32.86
C ALA A 40 -3.20 23.77 33.07
N PHE A 41 -2.80 23.07 32.00
CA PHE A 41 -2.39 21.67 32.08
C PHE A 41 -1.09 21.49 32.89
N LEU A 42 -0.05 22.31 32.62
CA LEU A 42 1.24 22.20 33.30
C LEU A 42 1.18 22.65 34.77
N SER A 43 0.31 23.60 35.12
CA SER A 43 0.05 23.98 36.52
C SER A 43 -0.80 22.94 37.26
N GLY A 44 -1.56 22.13 36.53
CA GLY A 44 -2.45 21.10 37.09
C GLY A 44 -3.84 21.62 37.45
N GLU A 45 -4.19 22.82 37.00
CA GLU A 45 -5.56 23.32 36.99
C GLU A 45 -6.44 22.42 36.11
N ASP A 46 -5.95 22.09 34.92
CA ASP A 46 -6.57 21.13 34.01
C ASP A 46 -5.87 19.77 34.07
N THR A 47 -6.67 18.70 34.06
CA THR A 47 -6.15 17.32 33.98
C THR A 47 -6.08 16.77 32.56
N LYS A 48 -6.62 17.50 31.58
CA LYS A 48 -6.71 17.08 30.18
C LYS A 48 -6.03 18.09 29.26
N ILE A 49 -5.48 17.60 28.17
CA ILE A 49 -4.91 18.45 27.12
C ILE A 49 -6.02 18.80 26.13
N VAL A 50 -6.19 20.10 25.84
CA VAL A 50 -7.17 20.60 24.87
C VAL A 50 -6.46 20.85 23.54
N TYR A 51 -6.80 20.01 22.56
CA TYR A 51 -6.26 20.08 21.21
C TYR A 51 -7.15 20.89 20.26
N GLN A 52 -6.49 21.65 19.40
CA GLN A 52 -7.03 22.23 18.20
C GLN A 52 -6.26 21.67 17.00
N GLU A 53 -6.95 21.02 16.08
CA GLU A 53 -6.32 20.57 14.84
C GLU A 53 -5.94 21.76 13.94
N ILE A 54 -4.75 21.70 13.34
CA ILE A 54 -4.27 22.63 12.33
C ILE A 54 -3.79 21.85 11.09
N GLY A 55 -4.05 22.39 9.90
CA GLY A 55 -3.78 21.74 8.62
C GLY A 55 -5.02 21.68 7.72
N PRO A 56 -4.96 20.99 6.57
CA PRO A 56 -3.79 20.22 6.11
C PRO A 56 -2.63 21.11 5.68
N TYR A 57 -1.40 20.63 5.91
CA TYR A 57 -0.21 21.03 5.18
C TYR A 57 0.03 20.00 4.08
N ALA A 58 -0.23 20.39 2.83
CA ALA A 58 -0.30 19.51 1.68
C ALA A 58 1.06 19.43 0.96
N PHE A 59 1.50 18.21 0.68
CA PHE A 59 2.69 17.93 -0.11
C PHE A 59 2.32 17.08 -1.31
N ARG A 60 2.68 17.53 -2.50
CA ARG A 60 2.54 16.74 -3.72
C ARG A 60 3.60 15.64 -3.74
N GLU A 61 3.17 14.39 -3.74
CA GLU A 61 4.04 13.23 -3.88
C GLU A 61 4.32 12.97 -5.37
N THR A 62 5.58 12.74 -5.71
CA THR A 62 5.99 12.21 -7.02
C THR A 62 6.65 10.85 -6.80
N LEU A 63 6.07 9.82 -7.43
CA LEU A 63 6.52 8.44 -7.36
C LEU A 63 7.05 8.00 -8.74
N GLU A 64 8.23 7.39 -8.76
CA GLU A 64 8.82 6.81 -9.97
C GLU A 64 9.52 5.49 -9.63
N ASN A 65 9.06 4.40 -10.25
CA ASN A 65 9.69 3.10 -10.18
C ASN A 65 10.68 2.96 -11.34
N THR A 66 11.94 2.73 -11.00
CA THR A 66 13.09 2.74 -11.91
C THR A 66 13.88 1.43 -11.82
N ASN A 67 14.72 1.16 -12.82
CA ASN A 67 15.59 -0.03 -12.86
C ASN A 67 14.83 -1.37 -12.70
N ALA A 68 13.66 -1.51 -13.32
CA ALA A 68 12.88 -2.74 -13.23
C ALA A 68 13.59 -3.89 -13.97
N ILE A 69 13.85 -4.99 -13.24
CA ILE A 69 14.47 -6.21 -13.74
C ILE A 69 13.46 -7.35 -13.54
N PHE A 70 13.06 -7.98 -14.64
CA PHE A 70 12.15 -9.13 -14.64
C PHE A 70 12.96 -10.43 -14.62
N HIS A 71 12.60 -11.33 -13.72
CA HIS A 71 13.32 -12.57 -13.47
C HIS A 71 12.56 -13.80 -13.97
N LYS A 72 13.29 -14.88 -14.28
CA LYS A 72 12.71 -16.16 -14.73
C LYS A 72 11.85 -16.86 -13.69
N ASN A 73 12.02 -16.53 -12.41
CA ASN A 73 11.21 -17.05 -11.31
C ASN A 73 9.88 -16.30 -11.15
N ASN A 74 9.45 -15.52 -12.15
CA ASN A 74 8.22 -14.74 -12.13
C ASN A 74 8.21 -13.65 -11.05
N THR A 75 9.32 -12.92 -10.91
CA THR A 75 9.41 -11.76 -10.02
C THR A 75 9.92 -10.54 -10.77
N VAL A 76 9.68 -9.35 -10.20
CA VAL A 76 10.27 -8.09 -10.69
C VAL A 76 10.91 -7.35 -9.54
N THR A 77 12.18 -6.98 -9.70
CA THR A 77 12.94 -6.14 -8.76
C THR A 77 13.10 -4.75 -9.33
N TYR A 78 12.88 -3.71 -8.52
CA TYR A 78 12.96 -2.31 -8.97
C TYR A 78 13.29 -1.37 -7.81
N ASN A 79 13.77 -0.18 -8.15
CA ASN A 79 14.04 0.89 -7.19
C ASN A 79 12.92 1.92 -7.19
N ILE A 80 12.56 2.39 -5.99
CA ILE A 80 11.52 3.38 -5.79
C ILE A 80 12.15 4.74 -5.52
N LYS A 81 11.77 5.74 -6.32
CA LYS A 81 12.10 7.14 -6.08
C LYS A 81 10.83 7.88 -5.69
N ARG A 82 10.85 8.44 -4.47
CA ARG A 82 9.78 9.29 -3.95
C ARG A 82 10.32 10.67 -3.64
N SER A 83 9.51 11.68 -3.91
CA SER A 83 9.77 13.04 -3.47
C SER A 83 8.49 13.75 -3.11
N TYR A 84 8.59 14.67 -2.16
CA TYR A 84 7.46 15.43 -1.64
C TYR A 84 7.73 16.91 -1.81
N LYS A 85 6.80 17.62 -2.46
CA LYS A 85 6.91 19.06 -2.69
C LYS A 85 5.76 19.77 -2.01
N PHE A 86 6.06 20.69 -1.09
CA PHE A 86 5.04 21.49 -0.42
C PHE A 86 4.21 22.29 -1.43
N ASP A 87 2.89 22.28 -1.24
CA ASP A 87 1.90 22.95 -2.08
C ASP A 87 1.05 23.89 -1.21
N ILE A 88 1.38 25.18 -1.25
CA ILE A 88 0.71 26.20 -0.45
C ILE A 88 -0.76 26.41 -0.86
N GLU A 89 -1.12 26.16 -2.13
CA GLU A 89 -2.49 26.40 -2.62
C GLU A 89 -3.47 25.33 -2.13
N LYS A 90 -2.96 24.11 -1.90
CA LYS A 90 -3.70 22.99 -1.30
C LYS A 90 -3.56 22.92 0.23
N SER A 91 -2.75 23.80 0.83
CA SER A 91 -2.53 23.88 2.28
C SER A 91 -3.41 24.94 2.94
N SER A 92 -3.71 24.76 4.22
CA SER A 92 -4.44 25.77 5.02
C SER A 92 -3.56 26.90 5.54
N GLY A 93 -2.24 26.74 5.48
CA GLY A 93 -1.26 27.71 5.94
C GLY A 93 0.15 27.39 5.44
N ASP A 94 1.12 28.25 5.76
CA ASP A 94 2.53 28.09 5.34
C ASP A 94 3.34 27.51 6.50
N ILE A 95 4.02 26.40 6.23
CA ILE A 95 4.85 25.67 7.20
C ILE A 95 5.96 26.54 7.82
N ASN A 96 6.41 27.59 7.12
CA ASN A 96 7.48 28.46 7.60
C ASN A 96 6.99 29.60 8.50
N SER A 97 5.72 30.00 8.37
CA SER A 97 5.14 31.09 9.17
C SER A 97 4.28 30.59 10.33
N ASP A 98 3.63 29.44 10.15
CA ASP A 98 2.73 28.88 11.15
C ASP A 98 3.53 28.28 12.29
N ASN A 99 3.04 28.51 13.51
CA ASN A 99 3.60 27.91 14.72
C ASN A 99 2.63 26.89 15.31
N VAL A 100 3.20 25.87 15.95
CA VAL A 100 2.46 24.84 16.67
C VAL A 100 2.99 24.74 18.10
N VAL A 101 2.05 24.75 19.05
CA VAL A 101 2.33 24.39 20.44
C VAL A 101 2.07 22.90 20.60
N THR A 102 3.11 22.13 20.86
CA THR A 102 3.03 20.65 20.88
C THR A 102 3.92 20.08 21.99
N THR A 103 3.79 18.79 22.25
CA THR A 103 4.62 18.08 23.22
C THR A 103 6.04 17.87 22.67
N ASN A 104 7.05 18.03 23.52
CA ASN A 104 8.42 17.66 23.19
C ASN A 104 8.55 16.13 23.18
N MET A 105 8.42 15.54 21.99
CA MET A 105 8.47 14.10 21.81
C MET A 105 9.80 13.49 22.27
N ILE A 106 10.92 14.17 22.00
CA ILE A 106 12.26 13.69 22.32
C ILE A 106 12.45 13.62 23.83
N LEU A 107 12.08 14.69 24.54
CA LEU A 107 12.16 14.72 25.99
C LEU A 107 11.29 13.63 26.61
N LEU A 108 10.01 13.56 26.25
CA LEU A 108 9.07 12.60 26.82
C LEU A 108 9.42 11.14 26.47
N GLY A 109 9.88 10.90 25.24
CA GLY A 109 10.37 9.59 24.78
C GLY A 109 11.62 9.15 25.54
N ALA A 110 12.61 10.04 25.68
CA ALA A 110 13.85 9.77 26.42
C ALA A 110 13.57 9.45 27.90
N HIS A 111 12.68 10.19 28.56
CA HIS A 111 12.27 9.91 29.94
C HIS A 111 11.55 8.56 30.08
N THR A 112 10.67 8.23 29.13
CA THR A 112 9.99 6.94 29.08
C THR A 112 10.99 5.80 28.96
N LEU A 113 11.95 5.92 28.04
CA LEU A 113 13.01 4.93 27.84
C LEU A 113 13.92 4.81 29.07
N ALA A 114 14.35 5.93 29.64
CA ALA A 114 15.16 5.95 30.86
C ALA A 114 14.47 5.26 32.04
N SER A 115 13.15 5.50 32.23
CA SER A 115 12.37 4.85 33.29
C SER A 115 12.23 3.33 33.10
N LYS A 116 12.22 2.85 31.85
CA LYS A 116 12.20 1.41 31.54
C LYS A 116 13.57 0.77 31.79
N HIS A 117 14.65 1.52 31.63
CA HIS A 117 16.02 1.01 31.79
C HIS A 117 16.43 0.90 33.27
N SER A 118 16.49 2.01 34.01
CA SER A 118 16.81 1.98 35.45
C SER A 118 16.41 3.26 36.16
N VAL A 119 16.10 3.14 37.46
CA VAL A 119 15.77 4.28 38.34
C VAL A 119 16.90 5.32 38.36
N LEU A 120 18.17 4.88 38.30
CA LEU A 120 19.33 5.78 38.31
C LEU A 120 19.45 6.55 36.99
N THR A 121 19.20 5.89 35.86
CA THR A 121 19.19 6.52 34.52
C THR A 121 18.12 7.61 34.46
N GLU A 122 16.92 7.31 34.94
CA GLU A 122 15.80 8.26 34.98
C GLU A 122 16.09 9.46 35.88
N LEU A 123 16.69 9.24 37.06
CA LEU A 123 17.09 10.31 37.97
C LEU A 123 18.17 11.21 37.34
N GLY A 124 19.17 10.61 36.70
CA GLY A 124 20.24 11.34 36.01
C GLY A 124 19.70 12.23 34.90
N LEU A 125 18.88 11.65 34.01
CA LEU A 125 18.22 12.38 32.92
C LEU A 125 17.32 13.50 33.47
N SER A 126 16.54 13.23 34.53
CA SER A 126 15.68 14.22 35.18
C SER A 126 16.47 15.40 35.76
N THR A 127 17.64 15.13 36.34
CA THR A 127 18.49 16.19 36.91
C THR A 127 19.03 17.09 35.80
N ILE A 128 19.53 16.50 34.71
CA ILE A 128 20.09 17.25 33.58
C ILE A 128 19.02 18.07 32.86
N THR A 129 17.89 17.43 32.53
CA THR A 129 16.79 18.10 31.82
C THR A 129 16.21 19.26 32.62
N LYS A 130 16.09 19.14 33.94
CA LYS A 130 15.74 20.25 34.85
C LYS A 130 16.80 21.35 34.86
N SER A 131 18.08 20.98 34.97
CA SER A 131 19.20 21.92 35.00
C SER A 131 19.29 22.76 33.72
N LEU A 132 19.01 22.14 32.57
CA LEU A 132 18.99 22.77 31.26
C LEU A 132 17.65 23.45 30.93
N GLN A 133 16.67 23.39 31.83
CA GLN A 133 15.35 24.01 31.67
C GLN A 133 14.59 23.54 30.41
N HIS A 134 14.75 22.26 30.03
CA HIS A 134 13.97 21.70 28.93
C HIS A 134 12.49 21.61 29.32
N LYS A 135 11.63 21.98 28.37
CA LYS A 135 10.17 22.01 28.55
C LYS A 135 9.50 20.80 27.92
N THR A 136 8.47 20.31 28.58
CA THR A 136 7.64 19.20 28.08
C THR A 136 6.66 19.62 26.97
N ILE A 137 6.28 20.90 26.93
CA ILE A 137 5.51 21.52 25.84
C ILE A 137 6.37 22.62 25.22
N ILE A 138 6.50 22.58 23.90
CA ILE A 138 7.32 23.48 23.10
C ILE A 138 6.47 24.24 22.08
N ASN A 139 6.95 25.41 21.68
CA ASN A 139 6.36 26.24 20.63
C ASN A 139 7.41 26.43 19.54
N MET A 140 7.10 26.04 18.32
CA MET A 140 8.01 26.09 17.17
C MET A 140 7.24 26.23 15.88
N SER A 141 7.96 26.56 14.80
CA SER A 141 7.35 26.56 13.48
C SER A 141 6.93 25.16 13.06
N VAL A 142 5.92 25.07 12.18
CA VAL A 142 5.50 23.80 11.61
C VAL A 142 6.65 23.14 10.82
N SER A 143 7.43 23.93 10.09
CA SER A 143 8.62 23.47 9.36
C SER A 143 9.63 22.77 10.29
N GLU A 144 9.98 23.40 11.42
CA GLU A 144 10.88 22.82 12.43
C GLU A 144 10.33 21.53 13.05
N TYR A 145 9.01 21.46 13.24
CA TYR A 145 8.38 20.24 13.77
C TYR A 145 8.39 19.08 12.75
N LEU A 146 8.19 19.38 11.47
CA LEU A 146 8.12 18.39 10.40
C LEU A 146 9.51 17.90 9.95
N TYR A 147 10.44 18.81 9.68
CA TYR A 147 11.77 18.49 9.17
C TYR A 147 12.82 18.30 10.27
N GLY A 148 12.44 18.63 11.51
CA GLY A 148 13.31 18.54 12.66
C GLY A 148 13.99 19.87 12.96
N HIS A 149 14.35 20.01 14.23
CA HIS A 149 15.11 21.12 14.76
C HIS A 149 16.32 20.55 15.51
N GLU A 150 17.32 21.40 15.72
CA GLU A 150 18.43 21.05 16.60
C GLU A 150 17.96 21.17 18.05
N ASP A 151 17.93 20.05 18.78
CA ASP A 151 17.67 20.03 20.22
C ASP A 151 18.95 19.61 20.94
N ASN A 152 19.39 20.42 21.89
CA ASN A 152 20.56 20.14 22.74
C ASN A 152 20.40 18.84 23.56
N LEU A 153 19.18 18.28 23.67
CA LEU A 153 18.93 16.94 24.22
C LEU A 153 19.50 15.81 23.37
N LEU A 154 19.61 16.00 22.05
CA LEU A 154 20.12 14.97 21.13
C LEU A 154 21.62 14.73 21.36
N ASP A 155 22.37 15.77 21.73
CA ASP A 155 23.79 15.70 22.11
C ASP A 155 24.03 14.98 23.45
N LEU A 156 23.01 14.88 24.31
CA LEU A 156 23.09 14.16 25.59
C LEU A 156 22.97 12.64 25.41
N GLY A 157 22.42 12.19 24.28
CA GLY A 157 22.13 10.78 24.00
C GLY A 157 23.36 9.88 24.04
N THR A 158 24.47 10.31 23.44
CA THR A 158 25.72 9.52 23.36
C THR A 158 26.40 9.31 24.71
N ASN A 159 26.25 10.24 25.65
CA ASN A 159 26.92 10.17 26.95
C ASN A 159 26.05 9.59 28.06
N PHE A 160 24.72 9.70 27.98
CA PHE A 160 23.81 9.32 29.07
C PHE A 160 22.80 8.21 28.73
N LEU A 161 22.49 8.00 27.45
CA LEU A 161 21.58 6.96 26.97
C LEU A 161 22.29 6.07 25.93
N PRO A 162 23.39 5.38 26.28
CA PRO A 162 24.18 4.58 25.33
C PRO A 162 23.41 3.40 24.71
N PHE A 163 22.24 3.08 25.28
CA PHE A 163 21.33 2.05 24.77
C PHE A 163 20.36 2.58 23.70
N ALA A 164 20.18 3.90 23.61
CA ALA A 164 19.40 4.54 22.57
C ALA A 164 20.34 4.87 21.40
N THR A 165 19.90 4.62 20.16
CA THR A 165 20.72 5.01 19.01
C THR A 165 20.76 6.54 18.91
N PRO A 166 21.93 7.15 18.72
CA PRO A 166 22.03 8.60 18.55
C PRO A 166 21.28 9.04 17.28
N PHE A 167 20.53 10.14 17.40
CA PHE A 167 19.83 10.77 16.28
C PHE A 167 20.45 12.15 16.04
N GLU A 168 20.82 12.45 14.79
CA GLU A 168 21.34 13.78 14.45
C GLU A 168 20.24 14.84 14.44
N LYS A 169 19.04 14.51 13.92
CA LYS A 169 17.82 15.36 13.91
C LYS A 169 16.56 14.49 13.94
N PHE A 170 15.52 14.95 14.62
CA PHE A 170 14.21 14.28 14.64
C PHE A 170 13.10 15.24 14.17
N GLY A 171 12.58 14.98 12.96
CA GLY A 171 11.40 15.63 12.41
C GLY A 171 10.31 14.60 12.13
N LEU A 172 9.06 14.94 12.44
CA LEU A 172 7.92 14.03 12.26
C LEU A 172 7.81 13.50 10.82
N PHE A 173 7.95 14.38 9.85
CA PHE A 173 7.87 14.07 8.42
C PHE A 173 9.16 13.42 7.92
N ASP A 174 10.31 13.96 8.30
CA ASP A 174 11.63 13.46 7.91
C ASP A 174 11.82 11.98 8.31
N GLN A 175 11.41 11.59 9.51
CA GLN A 175 11.49 10.21 9.99
C GLN A 175 10.55 9.26 9.23
N PHE A 176 9.39 9.75 8.78
CA PHE A 176 8.49 8.98 7.96
C PHE A 176 9.05 8.81 6.54
N VAL A 177 9.56 9.89 5.94
CA VAL A 177 10.07 9.92 4.56
C VAL A 177 11.41 9.20 4.39
N LYS A 178 12.37 9.36 5.31
CA LYS A 178 13.68 8.71 5.23
C LYS A 178 13.60 7.18 5.11
N ARG A 179 12.58 6.57 5.71
CA ARG A 179 12.32 5.13 5.60
C ARG A 179 11.82 4.71 4.22
N GLU A 180 11.44 5.67 3.39
CA GLU A 180 10.92 5.51 2.04
C GLU A 180 11.93 5.86 0.94
N GLU A 181 13.13 6.30 1.31
CA GLU A 181 14.19 6.66 0.36
C GLU A 181 15.00 5.44 -0.09
N ASN A 182 15.35 5.43 -1.39
CA ASN A 182 16.26 4.45 -2.00
C ASN A 182 15.89 2.98 -1.71
N ILE A 183 14.60 2.67 -1.73
CA ILE A 183 14.11 1.31 -1.50
C ILE A 183 14.25 0.49 -2.79
N GLU A 184 14.74 -0.73 -2.64
CA GLU A 184 14.58 -1.82 -3.61
C GLU A 184 13.44 -2.75 -3.17
N VAL A 185 12.51 -3.03 -4.08
CA VAL A 185 11.37 -3.94 -3.85
C VAL A 185 11.38 -5.05 -4.89
N THR A 186 11.16 -6.28 -4.44
CA THR A 186 10.88 -7.43 -5.31
C THR A 186 9.43 -7.86 -5.15
N LEU A 187 8.69 -7.93 -6.26
CA LEU A 187 7.28 -8.35 -6.31
C LEU A 187 7.13 -9.68 -7.05
N THR A 188 6.19 -10.51 -6.60
CA THR A 188 5.77 -11.73 -7.29
C THR A 188 4.79 -11.43 -8.44
N LEU A 189 4.93 -12.14 -9.56
CA LEU A 189 4.10 -12.05 -10.77
C LEU A 189 3.55 -13.44 -11.14
N ASN A 190 2.44 -13.94 -10.61
CA ASN A 190 1.96 -15.30 -10.99
C ASN A 190 1.35 -15.39 -12.41
N GLU A 191 1.55 -14.39 -13.26
CA GLU A 191 1.16 -14.48 -14.66
C GLU A 191 2.14 -15.42 -15.40
N LEU A 192 1.59 -16.43 -16.08
CA LEU A 192 2.32 -17.37 -16.93
C LEU A 192 3.17 -16.58 -17.95
N PHE A 193 4.48 -16.50 -17.73
CA PHE A 193 5.42 -16.16 -18.78
C PHE A 193 5.41 -17.33 -19.77
N ASP A 194 4.83 -17.10 -20.95
CA ASP A 194 4.89 -18.04 -22.06
C ASP A 194 6.33 -18.04 -22.58
N GLU A 195 7.09 -19.11 -22.27
CA GLU A 195 8.51 -19.29 -22.63
C GLU A 195 8.79 -19.19 -24.15
N ASN A 196 7.73 -19.15 -24.98
CA ASN A 196 7.85 -19.08 -26.45
C ASN A 196 8.01 -17.65 -27.00
N GLN A 197 8.20 -16.63 -26.16
CA GLN A 197 8.33 -15.22 -26.58
C GLN A 197 9.66 -14.57 -26.17
N ASP A 198 10.76 -15.35 -26.16
CA ASP A 198 12.08 -14.95 -25.68
C ASP A 198 12.92 -14.12 -26.69
N ASP A 199 12.58 -14.10 -27.98
CA ASP A 199 13.43 -13.46 -29.00
C ASP A 199 13.37 -11.92 -29.06
N GLY A 200 12.68 -11.24 -28.13
CA GLY A 200 12.40 -9.80 -28.22
C GLY A 200 12.58 -8.95 -26.96
N LEU A 201 12.96 -9.54 -25.82
CA LEU A 201 13.05 -8.82 -24.53
C LEU A 201 14.43 -8.21 -24.28
N GLU A 202 15.52 -8.87 -24.67
CA GLU A 202 16.88 -8.30 -24.56
C GLU A 202 17.06 -7.05 -25.43
N SER A 203 16.47 -7.04 -26.63
CA SER A 203 16.54 -5.91 -27.57
C SER A 203 15.72 -4.69 -27.09
N ARG A 204 14.60 -4.90 -26.38
CA ARG A 204 13.78 -3.81 -25.81
C ARG A 204 14.31 -3.27 -24.49
N GLN A 205 15.02 -4.08 -23.71
CA GLN A 205 15.74 -3.59 -22.52
C GLN A 205 16.95 -2.73 -22.89
N GLN A 206 17.57 -2.95 -24.06
CA GLN A 206 18.65 -2.11 -24.59
C GLN A 206 18.16 -0.74 -25.07
N GLU A 207 16.99 -0.65 -25.74
CA GLU A 207 16.43 0.64 -26.19
C GLU A 207 16.11 1.62 -25.04
N VAL A 208 15.72 1.11 -23.86
CA VAL A 208 15.45 1.94 -22.67
C VAL A 208 16.73 2.44 -22.01
N LYS A 209 17.86 1.70 -22.12
CA LYS A 209 19.16 2.13 -21.59
C LYS A 209 19.80 3.27 -22.41
N GLU A 210 19.48 3.38 -23.70
CA GLU A 210 20.07 4.41 -24.57
C GLU A 210 19.48 5.81 -24.36
N THR A 211 18.41 5.96 -23.57
CA THR A 211 17.78 7.26 -23.31
C THR A 211 18.20 7.95 -22.00
N SER A 212 19.10 7.35 -21.20
CA SER A 212 19.60 7.95 -19.96
C SER A 212 21.14 7.97 -19.90
N THR A 213 21.76 8.86 -20.67
CA THR A 213 23.18 9.17 -20.54
C THR A 213 23.40 10.30 -19.53
N GLU A 214 23.53 9.95 -18.25
CA GLU A 214 24.41 10.68 -17.33
C GLU A 214 24.87 9.74 -16.22
N LYS A 215 26.19 9.62 -16.06
CA LYS A 215 26.87 8.62 -15.26
C LYS A 215 27.46 9.29 -14.02
N PRO A 216 27.00 9.02 -12.79
CA PRO A 216 27.78 9.32 -11.60
C PRO A 216 28.66 8.12 -11.26
N SER A 217 29.95 8.38 -11.09
CA SER A 217 30.93 7.44 -10.55
C SER A 217 30.70 7.23 -9.05
N PHE A 218 30.45 6.01 -8.61
CA PHE A 218 30.61 5.61 -7.21
C PHE A 218 31.32 4.26 -7.11
N HIS A 219 32.25 4.17 -6.15
CA HIS A 219 33.05 3.00 -5.83
C HIS A 219 32.19 1.93 -5.12
N PRO A 220 32.46 0.62 -5.34
CA PRO A 220 31.73 -0.46 -4.68
C PRO A 220 32.16 -0.54 -3.21
N LEU A 221 31.18 -0.66 -2.29
CA LEU A 221 31.41 -1.22 -0.96
C LEU A 221 31.08 -2.71 -1.06
N ASP A 222 32.07 -3.54 -0.73
CA ASP A 222 31.97 -5.00 -0.71
C ASP A 222 30.93 -5.44 0.33
N VAL A 223 29.82 -6.02 -0.14
CA VAL A 223 28.88 -6.77 0.70
C VAL A 223 29.17 -8.24 0.44
N GLU A 224 29.63 -8.92 1.48
CA GLU A 224 29.89 -10.36 1.51
C GLU A 224 28.53 -11.09 1.39
N TYR A 225 28.30 -11.76 0.26
CA TYR A 225 27.15 -12.62 0.03
C TYR A 225 27.36 -13.94 0.78
N ASP A 226 26.38 -14.34 1.58
CA ASP A 226 26.32 -15.67 2.19
C ASP A 226 25.62 -16.61 1.19
N ASP A 227 26.41 -17.28 0.36
CA ASP A 227 25.94 -18.16 -0.73
C ASP A 227 25.19 -19.41 -0.22
N ASP A 228 25.29 -19.74 1.08
CA ASP A 228 24.70 -20.95 1.66
C ASP A 228 23.16 -20.86 1.82
N ILE A 229 22.58 -19.65 1.90
CA ILE A 229 21.11 -19.46 2.06
C ILE A 229 20.37 -19.63 0.72
N VAL A 230 21.04 -19.36 -0.40
CA VAL A 230 20.42 -19.43 -1.74
C VAL A 230 20.33 -20.88 -2.22
N GLU A 231 21.30 -21.74 -1.89
CA GLU A 231 21.25 -23.17 -2.24
C GLU A 231 20.19 -23.96 -1.44
N GLU A 232 19.97 -23.64 -0.16
CA GLU A 232 18.98 -24.33 0.68
C GLU A 232 17.52 -24.13 0.20
N LEU A 233 17.23 -23.02 -0.48
CA LEU A 233 15.90 -22.74 -1.04
C LEU A 233 15.70 -23.29 -2.46
N HIS A 234 16.78 -23.52 -3.21
CA HIS A 234 16.71 -24.09 -4.55
C HIS A 234 16.51 -25.62 -4.54
N ASP A 235 17.11 -26.36 -3.61
CA ASP A 235 16.98 -27.83 -3.56
C ASP A 235 15.58 -28.32 -3.12
N TYR A 236 14.80 -27.45 -2.45
CA TYR A 236 13.44 -27.79 -2.01
C TYR A 236 12.40 -27.88 -3.14
N ARG A 237 12.73 -27.39 -4.35
CA ARG A 237 11.79 -27.33 -5.49
C ARG A 237 11.77 -28.61 -6.34
N ASP A 238 12.81 -29.46 -6.29
CA ASP A 238 12.98 -30.58 -7.23
C ASP A 238 12.88 -32.00 -6.64
N HIS A 239 12.81 -32.19 -5.32
CA HIS A 239 12.78 -33.55 -4.74
C HIS A 239 11.38 -34.02 -4.30
N LYS A 240 10.77 -34.90 -5.11
CA LYS A 240 9.76 -35.88 -4.66
C LYS A 240 10.48 -37.05 -3.97
N THR A 241 10.67 -37.01 -2.65
CA THR A 241 11.11 -38.20 -1.90
C THR A 241 10.50 -38.30 -0.50
N HIS A 242 9.79 -39.42 -0.32
CA HIS A 242 9.56 -40.25 0.87
C HIS A 242 9.17 -39.64 2.23
N GLU A 243 7.90 -39.86 2.56
CA GLU A 243 7.32 -40.11 3.89
C GLU A 243 8.28 -40.77 4.90
N ASN A 244 8.68 -40.05 5.94
CA ASN A 244 8.39 -40.35 7.37
C ASN A 244 9.31 -39.54 8.31
N ASP A 245 8.71 -39.10 9.43
CA ASP A 245 9.32 -38.44 10.60
C ASP A 245 9.99 -37.07 10.39
N PHE A 246 9.22 -36.00 10.58
CA PHE A 246 9.49 -34.91 11.53
C PHE A 246 8.29 -33.94 11.49
N ASN A 247 7.45 -34.00 12.51
CA ASN A 247 6.22 -33.21 12.61
C ASN A 247 6.54 -31.81 13.17
N PHE A 248 7.22 -30.99 12.38
CA PHE A 248 7.01 -29.54 12.43
C PHE A 248 5.89 -29.25 11.44
N ASP A 249 4.77 -28.71 11.91
CA ASP A 249 3.72 -28.17 11.05
C ASP A 249 4.38 -27.26 10.00
N LYS A 250 4.46 -27.74 8.75
CA LYS A 250 4.92 -26.94 7.62
C LYS A 250 4.10 -25.66 7.66
N PRO A 251 4.71 -24.45 7.77
CA PRO A 251 3.93 -23.26 7.52
C PRO A 251 3.38 -23.44 6.11
N LYS A 252 2.05 -23.44 5.97
CA LYS A 252 1.43 -23.39 4.65
C LYS A 252 2.10 -22.22 3.96
N LEU A 253 2.95 -22.52 2.98
CA LEU A 253 3.53 -21.54 2.09
C LEU A 253 2.32 -20.82 1.49
N PHE A 254 2.02 -19.63 2.00
CA PHE A 254 0.91 -18.84 1.49
C PHE A 254 1.20 -18.67 0.01
N SER A 255 0.33 -19.19 -0.87
CA SER A 255 0.39 -18.88 -2.29
C SER A 255 0.30 -17.36 -2.39
N MET A 256 1.46 -16.74 -2.66
CA MET A 256 1.54 -15.29 -2.76
C MET A 256 0.69 -14.87 -3.94
N ARG A 257 -0.21 -13.92 -3.72
CA ARG A 257 -1.02 -13.35 -4.80
C ARG A 257 -0.14 -12.46 -5.67
N ASP A 258 -0.59 -12.20 -6.90
CA ASP A 258 0.08 -11.27 -7.80
C ASP A 258 0.33 -9.93 -7.13
N TYR A 259 1.52 -9.38 -7.39
CA TYR A 259 2.00 -8.10 -6.87
C TYR A 259 2.19 -8.06 -5.34
N SER A 260 2.31 -9.22 -4.69
CA SER A 260 2.79 -9.30 -3.31
C SER A 260 4.28 -9.00 -3.24
N ILE A 261 4.71 -8.27 -2.20
CA ILE A 261 6.11 -8.08 -1.87
C ILE A 261 6.70 -9.40 -1.39
N GLU A 262 7.85 -9.74 -1.95
CA GLU A 262 8.67 -10.87 -1.53
C GLU A 262 9.91 -10.39 -0.77
N PHE A 263 10.57 -9.35 -1.28
CA PHE A 263 11.74 -8.75 -0.64
C PHE A 263 11.63 -7.23 -0.61
N TRP A 264 12.12 -6.65 0.48
CA TRP A 264 12.36 -5.23 0.67
C TRP A 264 13.82 -5.04 1.10
N ASN A 265 14.60 -4.34 0.29
CA ASN A 265 16.06 -4.20 0.45
C ASN A 265 16.76 -5.55 0.68
N GLY A 266 16.44 -6.55 -0.14
CA GLY A 266 16.99 -7.91 -0.05
C GLY A 266 16.47 -8.77 1.11
N SER A 267 15.58 -8.25 1.97
CA SER A 267 15.04 -8.96 3.14
C SER A 267 13.55 -9.27 2.97
N PRO A 268 13.09 -10.50 3.26
CA PRO A 268 11.67 -10.84 3.35
C PRO A 268 11.06 -10.44 4.71
N TYR A 269 11.81 -9.72 5.53
CA TYR A 269 11.43 -9.31 6.87
C TYR A 269 11.46 -7.80 7.05
N ILE A 270 10.52 -7.30 7.86
CA ILE A 270 10.45 -5.91 8.32
C ILE A 270 11.60 -5.67 9.31
N PRO A 271 12.51 -4.71 9.06
CA PRO A 271 13.59 -4.38 9.99
C PRO A 271 13.06 -3.94 11.35
N GLY A 272 13.79 -4.26 12.42
CA GLY A 272 13.45 -3.91 13.80
C GLY A 272 12.72 -5.01 14.57
N TRP A 273 11.90 -5.83 13.90
CA TRP A 273 11.17 -6.93 14.56
C TRP A 273 11.99 -8.20 14.79
N LYS A 274 13.22 -8.28 14.27
CA LYS A 274 14.10 -9.46 14.39
C LYS A 274 14.41 -9.82 15.85
N ASP A 275 14.47 -8.81 16.73
CA ASP A 275 14.82 -8.95 18.16
C ASP A 275 13.64 -8.71 19.13
N TYR A 276 12.40 -8.72 18.62
CA TYR A 276 11.19 -8.38 19.39
C TYR A 276 10.22 -9.57 19.47
N GLY A 277 9.87 -10.01 20.68
CA GLY A 277 8.94 -11.13 20.95
C GLY A 277 9.56 -12.37 21.63
N ILE A 278 8.69 -13.26 22.13
CA ILE A 278 9.03 -14.44 22.97
C ILE A 278 9.88 -15.48 22.22
N ASN A 279 9.73 -15.57 20.89
CA ASN A 279 10.53 -16.43 20.02
C ASN A 279 11.47 -15.57 19.18
N LYS A 280 12.74 -15.52 19.59
CA LYS A 280 13.80 -14.91 18.79
C LYS A 280 13.99 -15.75 17.53
N ASN A 281 13.70 -15.15 16.37
CA ASN A 281 13.69 -15.67 15.00
C ASN A 281 12.31 -16.10 14.44
N HIS A 282 11.96 -15.50 13.29
CA HIS A 282 10.86 -15.82 12.37
C HIS A 282 9.44 -15.89 12.95
N THR A 283 8.91 -14.74 13.41
CA THR A 283 7.49 -14.60 13.81
C THR A 283 6.63 -14.08 12.65
N ARG A 284 5.33 -14.40 12.61
CA ARG A 284 4.44 -13.85 11.56
C ARG A 284 4.36 -12.33 11.52
N CYS A 285 4.74 -11.65 12.61
CA CYS A 285 4.78 -10.19 12.70
C CYS A 285 5.89 -9.56 11.86
N ASN A 286 7.00 -10.27 11.64
CA ASN A 286 8.16 -9.73 10.96
C ASN A 286 8.15 -10.02 9.46
N GLN A 287 7.30 -10.93 8.97
CA GLN A 287 7.24 -11.28 7.55
C GLN A 287 6.58 -10.17 6.73
N ILE A 288 7.26 -9.74 5.68
CA ILE A 288 6.69 -8.84 4.68
C ILE A 288 5.78 -9.64 3.74
N SER A 289 4.58 -9.13 3.46
CA SER A 289 3.67 -9.71 2.47
C SER A 289 2.55 -8.73 2.14
N GLY A 290 1.91 -8.92 0.98
CA GLY A 290 0.87 -8.03 0.48
C GLY A 290 1.42 -6.97 -0.46
N THR A 291 0.55 -6.04 -0.86
CA THR A 291 0.86 -4.99 -1.84
C THR A 291 1.69 -3.88 -1.21
N PHE A 292 2.68 -3.38 -1.94
CA PHE A 292 3.42 -2.17 -1.58
C PHE A 292 2.54 -0.92 -1.76
N ASP A 293 2.28 -0.20 -0.66
CA ASP A 293 1.51 1.05 -0.58
C ASP A 293 0.08 1.06 -1.14
N GLY A 294 -0.47 -0.11 -1.49
CA GLY A 294 -1.85 -0.26 -1.94
C GLY A 294 -2.15 0.39 -3.29
N PHE A 295 -1.13 0.63 -4.12
CA PHE A 295 -1.32 1.19 -5.46
C PHE A 295 -1.96 0.18 -6.43
N LEU A 296 -1.48 -1.07 -6.41
CA LEU A 296 -1.92 -2.14 -7.30
C LEU A 296 -2.07 -3.47 -6.55
N PHE A 297 -3.30 -3.94 -6.41
CA PHE A 297 -3.62 -5.24 -5.85
C PHE A 297 -3.67 -6.32 -6.95
N SER A 298 -3.68 -7.58 -6.53
CA SER A 298 -3.85 -8.73 -7.43
C SER A 298 -5.12 -8.61 -8.28
N LYS A 299 -5.11 -9.14 -9.51
CA LYS A 299 -6.29 -9.18 -10.38
C LYS A 299 -7.40 -10.05 -9.80
N ASN A 300 -8.63 -9.83 -10.27
CA ASN A 300 -9.84 -10.57 -9.88
C ASN A 300 -10.12 -10.55 -8.36
N VAL A 301 -10.00 -9.37 -7.74
CA VAL A 301 -10.37 -9.14 -6.34
C VAL A 301 -11.85 -9.43 -6.13
N THR A 302 -12.14 -10.16 -5.06
CA THR A 302 -13.49 -10.55 -4.64
C THR A 302 -13.87 -9.92 -3.30
N LYS A 303 -15.17 -9.93 -2.98
CA LYS A 303 -15.70 -9.42 -1.70
C LYS A 303 -15.26 -10.25 -0.48
N THR A 304 -14.75 -11.46 -0.69
CA THR A 304 -14.27 -12.37 0.37
C THR A 304 -12.76 -12.26 0.60
N ASP A 305 -12.07 -11.45 -0.19
CA ASP A 305 -10.63 -11.28 -0.07
C ASP A 305 -10.27 -10.38 1.11
N ASN A 306 -9.21 -10.76 1.81
CA ASN A 306 -8.53 -9.88 2.75
C ASN A 306 -7.29 -9.33 2.05
N LEU A 307 -7.25 -8.02 1.84
CA LEU A 307 -6.12 -7.35 1.20
C LEU A 307 -5.12 -6.94 2.27
N PHE A 308 -3.83 -7.05 1.95
CA PHE A 308 -2.76 -6.60 2.85
C PHE A 308 -1.94 -5.52 2.16
N VAL A 309 -1.66 -4.44 2.88
CA VAL A 309 -0.81 -3.35 2.44
C VAL A 309 0.36 -3.21 3.40
N TYR A 310 1.57 -3.08 2.85
CA TYR A 310 2.75 -2.71 3.62
C TYR A 310 3.30 -1.39 3.11
N ARG A 311 3.55 -0.49 4.06
CA ARG A 311 4.28 0.77 3.88
C ARG A 311 5.38 0.83 4.94
N PRO A 312 6.64 1.16 4.60
CA PRO A 312 7.76 1.17 5.53
C PRO A 312 7.52 2.01 6.80
N GLY A 313 6.76 3.10 6.67
CA GLY A 313 6.38 3.96 7.79
C GLY A 313 5.49 3.27 8.84
N PHE A 314 4.65 2.30 8.47
CA PHE A 314 3.72 1.68 9.44
C PHE A 314 4.38 0.64 10.33
N CYS A 315 5.59 0.20 10.00
CA CYS A 315 6.31 -0.84 10.74
C CYS A 315 5.57 -2.18 10.82
N ARG A 316 4.47 -2.39 10.08
CA ARG A 316 3.71 -3.64 10.02
C ARG A 316 2.86 -3.68 8.76
N ARG A 317 2.39 -4.87 8.38
CA ARG A 317 1.38 -5.02 7.33
C ARG A 317 -0.02 -4.72 7.90
N LEU A 318 -0.82 -3.99 7.15
CA LEU A 318 -2.19 -3.65 7.50
C LEU A 318 -3.15 -4.50 6.66
N GLY A 319 -4.09 -5.19 7.33
CA GLY A 319 -5.16 -5.93 6.69
C GLY A 319 -6.36 -5.04 6.38
N PHE A 320 -7.06 -5.37 5.30
CA PHE A 320 -8.24 -4.66 4.82
C PHE A 320 -9.34 -5.65 4.45
N HIS A 321 -10.57 -5.35 4.86
CA HIS A 321 -11.73 -6.17 4.56
C HIS A 321 -12.75 -5.38 3.72
N PHE A 322 -13.55 -6.11 2.96
CA PHE A 322 -14.60 -5.53 2.13
C PHE A 322 -15.66 -4.81 2.98
N SER A 323 -16.02 -3.59 2.57
CA SER A 323 -17.08 -2.81 3.19
C SER A 323 -18.35 -2.78 2.33
N HIS A 324 -18.26 -2.21 1.13
CA HIS A 324 -19.37 -2.12 0.18
C HIS A 324 -18.90 -2.00 -1.27
N SER A 325 -19.82 -2.14 -2.22
CA SER A 325 -19.57 -1.87 -3.64
C SER A 325 -20.21 -0.54 -4.04
N GLU A 326 -19.59 0.16 -4.99
CA GLU A 326 -20.08 1.43 -5.54
C GLU A 326 -19.72 1.54 -7.02
N TYR A 327 -20.43 2.37 -7.77
CA TYR A 327 -20.02 2.77 -9.12
C TYR A 327 -19.44 4.17 -9.06
N LEU A 328 -18.14 4.30 -9.35
CA LEU A 328 -17.47 5.58 -9.47
C LEU A 328 -17.28 5.94 -10.94
N ILE A 329 -17.00 7.23 -11.20
CA ILE A 329 -16.58 7.73 -12.52
C ILE A 329 -17.53 7.29 -13.65
N ASP A 330 -18.84 7.49 -13.44
CA ASP A 330 -19.91 7.18 -14.41
C ASP A 330 -19.86 5.76 -15.00
N GLY A 331 -19.76 4.74 -14.15
CA GLY A 331 -20.03 3.35 -14.55
C GLY A 331 -18.90 2.34 -14.28
N ILE A 332 -17.83 2.73 -13.58
CA ILE A 332 -16.80 1.79 -13.15
C ILE A 332 -17.18 1.24 -11.76
N GLU A 333 -17.49 -0.05 -11.68
CA GLU A 333 -17.70 -0.73 -10.41
C GLU A 333 -16.38 -0.81 -9.63
N VAL A 334 -16.44 -0.43 -8.35
CA VAL A 334 -15.35 -0.56 -7.39
C VAL A 334 -15.83 -1.28 -6.13
N LEU A 335 -14.90 -1.99 -5.50
CA LEU A 335 -15.07 -2.59 -4.18
C LEU A 335 -14.32 -1.73 -3.17
N TRP A 336 -15.04 -1.19 -2.19
CA TRP A 336 -14.45 -0.44 -1.10
C TRP A 336 -13.95 -1.38 -0.02
N PHE A 337 -12.68 -1.24 0.33
CA PHE A 337 -12.01 -1.94 1.41
C PHE A 337 -11.65 -0.94 2.50
N VAL A 338 -11.85 -1.33 3.75
CA VAL A 338 -11.53 -0.54 4.93
C VAL A 338 -10.55 -1.29 5.81
N VAL A 339 -9.73 -0.56 6.56
CA VAL A 339 -8.73 -1.18 7.44
C VAL A 339 -9.41 -2.10 8.45
N ASP A 340 -8.88 -3.29 8.62
CA ASP A 340 -9.24 -4.19 9.72
C ASP A 340 -8.48 -3.73 10.96
N ILE A 341 -9.22 -3.16 11.92
CA ILE A 341 -8.68 -2.68 13.19
C ILE A 341 -7.97 -3.77 14.01
N ASN A 342 -8.26 -5.05 13.75
CA ASN A 342 -7.51 -6.15 14.36
C ASN A 342 -6.04 -6.16 13.95
N SER A 343 -5.68 -5.54 12.82
CA SER A 343 -4.27 -5.33 12.40
C SER A 343 -3.53 -4.35 13.33
N LEU A 344 -4.26 -3.54 14.08
CA LEU A 344 -3.78 -2.58 15.08
C LEU A 344 -4.20 -2.99 16.49
N TYR A 345 -4.64 -4.24 16.70
CA TYR A 345 -4.98 -4.78 18.00
C TYR A 345 -4.03 -5.92 18.34
N ASP A 346 -3.11 -5.62 19.24
CA ASP A 346 -2.12 -6.58 19.73
C ASP A 346 -2.66 -7.21 21.03
N HIS A 347 -2.73 -8.54 21.10
CA HIS A 347 -3.18 -9.27 22.29
C HIS A 347 -2.20 -10.39 22.65
N PRO A 348 -1.86 -10.60 23.93
CA PRO A 348 -0.85 -11.59 24.31
C PRO A 348 -1.30 -13.02 23.96
N ASP A 349 -2.60 -13.30 24.05
CA ASP A 349 -3.17 -14.61 23.74
C ASP A 349 -3.39 -14.89 22.24
N ASN A 350 -3.19 -13.88 21.37
CA ASN A 350 -3.37 -14.06 19.92
C ASN A 350 -2.01 -14.35 19.26
N PRO A 351 -1.77 -15.59 18.77
CA PRO A 351 -0.47 -15.97 18.19
C PRO A 351 -0.10 -15.18 16.93
N GLU A 352 -1.07 -14.55 16.24
CA GLU A 352 -0.81 -13.74 15.04
C GLU A 352 -0.27 -12.34 15.37
N THR A 353 -0.61 -11.81 16.55
CA THR A 353 -0.36 -10.41 16.92
C THR A 353 0.46 -10.24 18.20
N SER A 354 0.62 -11.30 18.99
CA SER A 354 1.33 -11.24 20.28
C SER A 354 2.80 -10.83 20.13
N CYS A 355 3.42 -11.09 18.97
CA CYS A 355 4.77 -10.65 18.64
C CYS A 355 4.91 -9.13 18.46
N TYR A 356 3.81 -8.38 18.35
CA TYR A 356 3.83 -6.91 18.32
C TYR A 356 3.86 -6.27 19.72
N CYS A 357 3.57 -7.04 20.77
CA CYS A 357 3.59 -6.56 22.14
C CYS A 357 5.02 -6.30 22.64
N ASP A 358 5.16 -5.39 23.61
CA ASP A 358 6.47 -4.99 24.13
C ASP A 358 7.28 -6.18 24.70
N LYS A 359 8.61 -6.04 24.83
CA LYS A 359 9.54 -7.05 25.39
C LYS A 359 9.16 -7.52 26.80
N LEU A 360 8.29 -6.79 27.49
CA LEU A 360 7.72 -7.11 28.81
C LEU A 360 6.27 -7.66 28.73
N GLU A 361 5.83 -8.12 27.56
CA GLU A 361 4.48 -8.67 27.28
C GLU A 361 3.31 -7.70 27.50
N LYS A 362 3.58 -6.41 27.71
CA LYS A 362 2.53 -5.39 27.78
C LYS A 362 2.11 -5.00 26.37
N CYS A 363 0.95 -5.49 25.94
CA CYS A 363 0.29 -5.04 24.73
C CYS A 363 -0.45 -3.71 24.98
N TYR A 364 -0.58 -2.89 23.93
CA TYR A 364 -1.31 -1.63 24.00
C TYR A 364 -2.81 -1.85 23.80
N GLN A 365 -3.61 -0.82 24.09
CA GLN A 365 -5.05 -0.89 23.88
C GLN A 365 -5.40 -1.12 22.40
N ARG A 366 -6.62 -1.63 22.15
CA ARG A 366 -7.15 -1.80 20.79
C ARG A 366 -7.04 -0.50 19.99
N GLY A 367 -6.55 -0.62 18.76
CA GLY A 367 -6.40 0.49 17.81
C GLY A 367 -5.06 1.22 17.92
N ILE A 368 -4.13 0.73 18.74
CA ILE A 368 -2.76 1.22 18.88
C ILE A 368 -1.79 0.14 18.38
N GLY A 369 -1.17 0.39 17.22
CA GLY A 369 -0.09 -0.45 16.69
C GLY A 369 1.27 0.03 17.17
N ASN A 370 1.97 -0.77 17.98
CA ASN A 370 3.36 -0.52 18.36
C ASN A 370 4.27 -0.43 17.12
N ALA A 371 5.04 0.65 17.03
CA ALA A 371 6.03 0.86 15.96
C ALA A 371 7.45 1.10 16.49
N SER A 372 7.65 1.10 17.81
CA SER A 372 8.93 1.37 18.46
C SER A 372 10.13 0.64 17.82
N PRO A 373 10.03 -0.65 17.44
CA PRO A 373 11.16 -1.38 16.86
C PRO A 373 11.68 -0.80 15.53
N CYS A 374 10.84 -0.10 14.76
CA CYS A 374 11.26 0.55 13.52
C CYS A 374 11.80 1.97 13.71
N TYR A 375 11.57 2.59 14.87
CA TYR A 375 11.94 3.97 15.17
C TYR A 375 13.02 4.04 16.24
N HIS A 376 13.98 3.12 16.15
CA HIS A 376 15.09 2.95 17.08
C HIS A 376 14.67 2.93 18.56
N ASP A 377 13.67 2.10 18.86
CA ASP A 377 13.09 1.93 20.19
C ASP A 377 12.41 3.18 20.77
N LEU A 378 12.34 4.31 20.07
CA LEU A 378 11.49 5.43 20.50
C LEU A 378 10.05 4.91 20.69
N PRO A 379 9.38 5.27 21.80
CA PRO A 379 8.11 4.64 22.17
C PRO A 379 6.96 5.22 21.34
N VAL A 380 6.97 4.98 20.04
CA VAL A 380 6.01 5.49 19.07
C VAL A 380 5.04 4.41 18.61
N SER A 381 3.82 4.83 18.30
CA SER A 381 2.77 3.94 17.79
C SER A 381 1.93 4.63 16.73
N PHE A 382 1.16 3.81 16.00
CA PHE A 382 0.21 4.27 15.02
C PHE A 382 -1.23 3.92 15.39
N SER A 383 -2.15 4.80 15.02
CA SER A 383 -3.59 4.60 15.12
C SER A 383 -4.29 5.20 13.91
N GLN A 384 -5.61 5.06 13.81
CA GLN A 384 -6.39 5.92 12.91
C GLN A 384 -6.55 7.33 13.51
N PRO A 385 -6.71 8.38 12.68
CA PRO A 385 -6.87 9.75 13.15
C PRO A 385 -7.95 9.92 14.22
N HIS A 386 -7.66 10.77 15.20
CA HIS A 386 -8.47 10.99 16.39
C HIS A 386 -8.85 9.71 17.15
N PHE A 387 -8.01 8.67 17.06
CA PHE A 387 -8.27 7.36 17.66
C PHE A 387 -9.59 6.72 17.16
N TYR A 388 -9.95 6.93 15.89
CA TYR A 388 -11.12 6.30 15.28
C TYR A 388 -11.06 4.77 15.35
N ASP A 389 -12.15 4.14 15.81
CA ASP A 389 -12.28 2.67 16.04
C ASP A 389 -11.28 2.08 17.07
N ALA A 390 -10.59 2.94 17.83
CA ALA A 390 -9.73 2.52 18.94
C ALA A 390 -10.51 2.48 20.27
N ASP A 391 -9.84 2.01 21.33
CA ASP A 391 -10.41 1.99 22.69
C ASP A 391 -10.82 3.40 23.15
N PRO A 392 -12.09 3.65 23.53
CA PRO A 392 -12.56 4.97 23.93
C PRO A 392 -11.83 5.56 25.14
N SER A 393 -11.19 4.75 25.98
CA SER A 393 -10.41 5.22 27.13
C SER A 393 -9.23 6.11 26.73
N LEU A 394 -8.71 5.95 25.51
CA LEU A 394 -7.65 6.78 24.95
C LEU A 394 -8.07 8.26 24.84
N LEU A 395 -9.37 8.53 24.67
CA LEU A 395 -9.90 9.89 24.54
C LEU A 395 -10.09 10.59 25.90
N ASN A 396 -10.11 9.85 27.01
CA ASN A 396 -10.43 10.42 28.33
C ASN A 396 -9.43 11.49 28.80
N GLN A 397 -8.20 11.44 28.28
CA GLN A 397 -7.09 12.33 28.65
C GLN A 397 -7.08 13.62 27.82
N PHE A 398 -7.94 13.72 26.80
CA PHE A 398 -7.90 14.76 25.80
C PHE A 398 -9.28 15.42 25.60
N GLU A 399 -9.25 16.67 25.18
CA GLU A 399 -10.41 17.38 24.63
C GLU A 399 -10.08 17.86 23.22
N GLY A 400 -11.09 17.97 22.36
CA GLY A 400 -10.93 18.41 20.97
C GLY A 400 -10.74 17.27 19.95
N LEU A 401 -10.36 16.06 20.38
CA LEU A 401 -10.31 14.90 19.49
C LEU A 401 -11.72 14.37 19.17
N LYS A 402 -12.05 14.21 17.89
CA LYS A 402 -13.39 13.82 17.43
C LYS A 402 -13.29 12.70 16.38
N PRO A 403 -13.33 11.42 16.75
CA PRO A 403 -13.31 10.33 15.77
C PRO A 403 -14.58 10.36 14.90
N VAL A 404 -14.42 10.59 13.59
CA VAL A 404 -15.49 10.62 12.60
C VAL A 404 -15.13 9.65 11.48
N LYS A 405 -16.03 8.69 11.20
CA LYS A 405 -15.78 7.63 10.22
C LYS A 405 -15.38 8.17 8.85
N GLU A 406 -16.17 9.09 8.31
CA GLU A 406 -15.99 9.61 6.95
C GLU A 406 -14.66 10.35 6.79
N LYS A 407 -14.16 10.96 7.87
CA LYS A 407 -12.92 11.74 7.88
C LYS A 407 -11.69 10.95 8.27
N HIS A 408 -11.83 9.92 9.10
CA HIS A 408 -10.69 9.27 9.76
C HIS A 408 -10.56 7.78 9.43
N GLN A 409 -11.53 7.20 8.72
CA GLN A 409 -11.40 5.82 8.24
C GLN A 409 -10.43 5.76 7.06
N THR A 410 -9.52 4.79 7.10
CA THR A 410 -8.68 4.43 5.96
C THR A 410 -9.45 3.57 4.96
N THR A 411 -9.37 3.94 3.67
CA THR A 411 -10.17 3.34 2.59
C THR A 411 -9.37 3.12 1.30
N PHE A 412 -9.72 2.05 0.58
CA PHE A 412 -9.23 1.73 -0.77
C PHE A 412 -10.41 1.36 -1.67
N ALA A 413 -10.56 2.04 -2.82
CA ALA A 413 -11.57 1.75 -3.83
C ALA A 413 -10.93 0.95 -4.97
N VAL A 414 -11.03 -0.38 -4.88
CA VAL A 414 -10.33 -1.29 -5.79
C VAL A 414 -11.24 -1.71 -6.93
N GLN A 415 -10.77 -1.56 -8.16
CA GLN A 415 -11.46 -2.10 -9.33
C GLN A 415 -11.23 -3.63 -9.36
N PRO A 416 -12.29 -4.46 -9.29
CA PRO A 416 -12.16 -5.89 -8.99
C PRO A 416 -11.40 -6.68 -10.05
N LYS A 417 -11.60 -6.37 -11.33
CA LYS A 417 -10.99 -7.15 -12.43
C LYS A 417 -9.49 -6.89 -12.55
N LEU A 418 -9.07 -5.65 -12.40
CA LEU A 418 -7.68 -5.24 -12.56
C LEU A 418 -6.89 -5.25 -11.25
N GLY A 419 -7.56 -5.18 -10.10
CA GLY A 419 -6.90 -4.93 -8.81
C GLY A 419 -6.37 -3.50 -8.67
N MET A 420 -6.66 -2.63 -9.64
CA MET A 420 -6.18 -1.25 -9.64
C MET A 420 -6.99 -0.39 -8.68
N ASN A 421 -6.30 0.43 -7.91
CA ASN A 421 -6.91 1.36 -6.98
C ASN A 421 -7.35 2.64 -7.70
N VAL A 422 -8.65 2.97 -7.62
CA VAL A 422 -9.28 4.08 -8.36
C VAL A 422 -9.45 5.32 -7.49
N ASN A 423 -9.55 5.14 -6.18
CA ASN A 423 -9.59 6.19 -5.17
C ASN A 423 -9.11 5.58 -3.84
N PHE A 424 -8.37 6.33 -3.02
CA PHE A 424 -7.99 5.88 -1.69
C PHE A 424 -7.75 7.06 -0.75
N ASN A 425 -7.99 6.79 0.53
CA ASN A 425 -7.59 7.66 1.63
C ASN A 425 -6.82 6.81 2.63
N LEU A 426 -5.50 6.84 2.54
CA LEU A 426 -4.63 6.16 3.49
C LEU A 426 -4.29 7.09 4.66
N ARG A 427 -4.98 6.88 5.79
CA ARG A 427 -4.96 7.78 6.95
C ARG A 427 -4.29 7.11 8.14
N THR A 428 -3.36 7.81 8.77
CA THR A 428 -2.61 7.26 9.91
C THR A 428 -2.19 8.36 10.85
N GLN A 429 -2.37 8.13 12.14
CA GLN A 429 -1.95 9.02 13.21
C GLN A 429 -0.74 8.44 13.92
N MET A 430 0.28 9.27 14.13
CA MET A 430 1.43 8.93 14.95
C MET A 430 1.18 9.38 16.39
N ASN A 431 1.55 8.53 17.34
CA ASN A 431 1.39 8.79 18.75
C ASN A 431 2.68 8.48 19.50
N LEU A 432 2.93 9.22 20.59
CA LEU A 432 3.96 8.94 21.57
C LEU A 432 3.35 8.23 22.77
N MET A 433 3.88 7.06 23.10
CA MET A 433 3.49 6.29 24.27
C MET A 433 4.41 6.64 25.42
N THR A 434 3.84 7.10 26.53
CA THR A 434 4.62 7.50 27.70
C THR A 434 4.58 6.44 28.79
N GLY A 435 5.71 6.28 29.46
CA GLY A 435 5.86 5.37 30.60
C GLY A 435 5.56 6.04 31.93
N LYS A 436 5.78 5.31 33.01
CA LYS A 436 5.65 5.81 34.38
C LYS A 436 6.97 6.37 34.88
N THR A 437 7.07 7.69 34.92
CA THR A 437 8.22 8.44 35.45
C THR A 437 7.96 8.93 36.89
N LYS A 438 9.01 9.33 37.62
CA LYS A 438 9.03 9.65 39.04
C LYS A 438 9.83 10.91 39.41
N PHE A 439 10.83 11.29 38.61
CA PHE A 439 11.82 12.29 39.02
C PHE A 439 11.68 13.67 38.37
N HIS A 440 10.79 13.83 37.38
CA HIS A 440 10.50 15.11 36.72
C HIS A 440 9.01 15.44 36.77
N GLU A 441 8.63 16.53 37.42
CA GLU A 441 7.22 16.85 37.72
C GLU A 441 6.39 17.13 36.47
N GLU A 442 6.92 17.93 35.52
CA GLU A 442 6.21 18.16 34.27
C GLU A 442 6.01 16.87 33.46
N VAL A 443 7.05 16.03 33.36
CA VAL A 443 6.99 14.75 32.62
C VAL A 443 5.98 13.79 33.27
N GLN A 444 5.91 13.77 34.60
CA GLN A 444 4.96 12.94 35.34
C GLN A 444 3.50 13.21 34.98
N ARG A 445 3.16 14.44 34.56
CA ARG A 445 1.81 14.79 34.10
C ARG A 445 1.40 14.03 32.84
N PHE A 446 2.38 13.57 32.07
CA PHE A 446 2.18 12.79 30.87
C PHE A 446 2.28 11.29 31.11
N ASN A 447 2.39 10.81 32.36
CA ASN A 447 2.54 9.37 32.62
C ASN A 447 1.34 8.56 32.11
N ASP A 448 1.61 7.39 31.53
CA ASP A 448 0.61 6.42 31.07
C ASP A 448 -0.40 7.01 30.05
N MET A 449 0.09 7.90 29.18
CA MET A 449 -0.65 8.55 28.11
C MET A 449 -0.24 8.02 26.72
N VAL A 450 -1.18 8.05 25.76
CA VAL A 450 -0.88 7.86 24.34
C VAL A 450 -1.12 9.20 23.65
N ILE A 451 -0.07 9.99 23.57
CA ILE A 451 -0.13 11.39 23.14
C ILE A 451 -0.19 11.45 21.61
N PRO A 452 -1.25 11.99 21.01
CA PRO A 452 -1.30 12.17 19.56
C PRO A 452 -0.36 13.30 19.14
N VAL A 453 0.47 13.01 18.14
CA VAL A 453 1.56 13.90 17.68
C VAL A 453 1.08 14.68 16.45
N GLY A 454 0.46 13.95 15.53
CA GLY A 454 -0.09 14.44 14.28
C GLY A 454 -0.57 13.25 13.47
N TRP A 455 -1.30 13.52 12.40
CA TRP A 455 -1.76 12.49 11.49
C TRP A 455 -1.57 12.89 10.04
N PHE A 456 -1.50 11.89 9.19
CA PHE A 456 -1.19 12.01 7.78
C PHE A 456 -2.28 11.35 6.97
N GLU A 457 -2.56 11.92 5.81
CA GLU A 457 -3.43 11.36 4.81
C GLU A 457 -2.70 11.33 3.48
N ASN A 458 -2.57 10.13 2.92
CA ASN A 458 -2.23 9.96 1.53
C ASN A 458 -3.52 9.79 0.76
N THR A 459 -3.77 10.68 -0.18
CA THR A 459 -4.99 10.66 -0.98
C THR A 459 -4.67 10.87 -2.44
N LEU A 460 -5.49 10.26 -3.28
CA LEU A 460 -5.58 10.62 -4.68
C LEU A 460 -6.41 11.91 -4.80
N ASP A 461 -5.91 12.93 -5.51
CA ASP A 461 -6.69 14.16 -5.77
C ASP A 461 -7.74 13.87 -6.84
N GLU A 462 -7.29 13.64 -8.08
CA GLU A 462 -8.13 13.26 -9.21
C GLU A 462 -7.35 12.33 -10.15
N LEU A 463 -8.07 11.44 -10.84
CA LEU A 463 -7.50 10.69 -11.96
C LEU A 463 -7.28 11.63 -13.14
N THR A 464 -6.20 11.42 -13.89
CA THR A 464 -6.04 12.19 -15.13
C THR A 464 -7.13 11.85 -16.14
N PRO A 465 -7.62 12.83 -16.94
CA PRO A 465 -8.64 12.57 -17.96
C PRO A 465 -8.25 11.47 -18.95
N ALA A 466 -6.95 11.34 -19.22
CA ALA A 466 -6.42 10.26 -20.04
C ALA A 466 -6.62 8.89 -19.38
N LEU A 467 -6.27 8.74 -18.11
CA LEU A 467 -6.46 7.49 -17.36
C LEU A 467 -7.94 7.14 -17.22
N GLU A 468 -8.77 8.12 -16.85
CA GLU A 468 -10.21 7.96 -16.79
C GLU A 468 -10.80 7.45 -18.12
N LEU A 469 -10.44 8.08 -19.24
CA LEU A 469 -10.90 7.68 -20.56
C LEU A 469 -10.47 6.26 -20.91
N HIS A 470 -9.22 5.87 -20.59
CA HIS A 470 -8.74 4.51 -20.83
C HIS A 470 -9.53 3.48 -20.03
N LEU A 471 -9.85 3.76 -18.76
CA LEU A 471 -10.66 2.87 -17.93
C LEU A 471 -12.10 2.78 -18.44
N LYS A 472 -12.73 3.90 -18.80
CA LYS A 472 -14.09 3.92 -19.37
C LYS A 472 -14.16 3.16 -20.69
N LEU A 473 -13.19 3.36 -21.58
CA LEU A 473 -13.09 2.61 -22.84
C LEU A 473 -12.96 1.11 -22.57
N ALA A 474 -12.05 0.71 -21.68
CA ALA A 474 -11.78 -0.68 -21.34
C ALA A 474 -12.97 -1.39 -20.69
N MET A 475 -13.66 -0.73 -19.76
CA MET A 475 -14.60 -1.37 -18.83
C MET A 475 -16.06 -1.10 -19.15
N VAL A 476 -16.38 0.03 -19.77
CA VAL A 476 -17.76 0.44 -20.03
C VAL A 476 -18.06 0.32 -21.53
N TYR A 477 -17.35 1.07 -22.37
CA TYR A 477 -17.71 1.20 -23.79
C TYR A 477 -17.40 -0.05 -24.61
N LEU A 478 -16.22 -0.66 -24.46
CA LEU A 478 -15.84 -1.84 -25.23
C LEU A 478 -16.75 -3.05 -24.96
N PRO A 479 -17.08 -3.42 -23.70
CA PRO A 479 -18.03 -4.50 -23.46
C PRO A 479 -19.39 -4.25 -24.08
N ILE A 480 -19.94 -3.02 -23.97
CA ILE A 480 -21.22 -2.65 -24.58
C ILE A 480 -21.15 -2.80 -26.10
N LEU A 481 -20.08 -2.30 -26.74
CA LEU A 481 -19.87 -2.45 -28.18
C LEU A 481 -19.78 -3.92 -28.59
N MET A 482 -19.06 -4.75 -27.81
CA MET A 482 -18.98 -6.19 -28.05
C MET A 482 -20.37 -6.84 -27.99
N TRP A 483 -21.19 -6.53 -26.99
CA TRP A 483 -22.56 -7.03 -26.89
C TRP A 483 -23.43 -6.61 -28.08
N ILE A 484 -23.33 -5.35 -28.52
CA ILE A 484 -24.06 -4.84 -29.70
C ILE A 484 -23.64 -5.59 -30.96
N LEU A 485 -22.33 -5.72 -31.21
CA LEU A 485 -21.81 -6.44 -32.38
C LEU A 485 -22.22 -7.93 -32.35
N SER A 486 -22.13 -8.58 -31.19
CA SER A 486 -22.60 -9.96 -31.01
C SER A 486 -24.08 -10.11 -31.31
N ALA A 487 -24.93 -9.15 -30.88
CA ALA A 487 -26.34 -9.15 -31.21
C ALA A 487 -26.60 -8.96 -32.71
N ILE A 488 -25.86 -8.05 -33.37
CA ILE A 488 -25.95 -7.81 -34.82
C ILE A 488 -25.55 -9.07 -35.59
N PHE A 489 -24.42 -9.69 -35.27
CA PHE A 489 -23.98 -10.93 -35.92
C PHE A 489 -24.93 -12.10 -35.66
N GLY A 490 -25.52 -12.19 -34.45
CA GLY A 490 -26.57 -13.14 -34.13
C GLY A 490 -27.83 -12.96 -34.98
N MET A 491 -28.27 -11.71 -35.19
CA MET A 491 -29.41 -11.39 -36.07
C MET A 491 -29.10 -11.73 -37.54
N ILE A 492 -27.91 -11.40 -38.04
CA ILE A 492 -27.51 -11.75 -39.41
C ILE A 492 -27.44 -13.28 -39.58
N GLY A 493 -26.85 -13.99 -38.62
CA GLY A 493 -26.75 -15.45 -38.64
C GLY A 493 -28.12 -16.13 -38.65
N THR A 494 -29.05 -15.68 -37.81
CA THR A 494 -30.42 -16.21 -37.78
C THR A 494 -31.17 -15.93 -39.09
N LEU A 495 -31.02 -14.75 -39.69
CA LEU A 495 -31.61 -14.45 -41.00
C LEU A 495 -31.07 -15.35 -42.12
N VAL A 496 -29.76 -15.61 -42.13
CA VAL A 496 -29.14 -16.52 -43.10
C VAL A 496 -29.65 -17.95 -42.90
N LEU A 497 -29.76 -18.43 -41.66
CA LEU A 497 -30.30 -19.75 -41.35
C LEU A 497 -31.77 -19.88 -41.76
N ILE A 498 -32.59 -18.86 -41.50
CA ILE A 498 -33.99 -18.83 -41.94
C ILE A 498 -34.08 -18.87 -43.47
N ASN A 499 -33.26 -18.09 -44.17
CA ASN A 499 -33.25 -18.08 -45.63
C ASN A 499 -32.73 -19.40 -46.23
N SER A 500 -31.70 -20.01 -45.63
CA SER A 500 -31.19 -21.32 -46.01
C SER A 500 -32.23 -22.41 -45.77
N TYR A 501 -32.90 -22.41 -44.61
CA TYR A 501 -33.99 -23.33 -44.30
C TYR A 501 -35.15 -23.16 -45.28
N ARG A 502 -35.58 -21.93 -45.58
CA ARG A 502 -36.58 -21.64 -46.60
C ARG A 502 -36.18 -22.19 -47.97
N LYS A 503 -34.91 -22.04 -48.36
CA LYS A 503 -34.39 -22.59 -49.63
C LYS A 503 -34.37 -24.12 -49.63
N PHE A 504 -33.95 -24.75 -48.52
CA PHE A 504 -33.94 -26.20 -48.34
C PHE A 504 -35.36 -26.79 -48.37
N VAL A 505 -36.30 -26.17 -47.67
CA VAL A 505 -37.72 -26.55 -47.70
C VAL A 505 -38.28 -26.40 -49.12
N ARG A 506 -37.94 -25.33 -49.85
CA ARG A 506 -38.34 -25.19 -51.28
C ARG A 506 -37.71 -26.25 -52.18
N LEU A 507 -36.46 -26.66 -51.94
CA LEU A 507 -35.80 -27.71 -52.71
C LEU A 507 -36.38 -29.10 -52.41
N ASN A 508 -36.70 -29.41 -51.16
CA ASN A 508 -37.38 -30.66 -50.78
C ASN A 508 -38.87 -30.67 -51.17
N HIS A 509 -39.51 -29.51 -51.24
CA HIS A 509 -40.84 -29.33 -51.85
C HIS A 509 -40.76 -28.95 -53.34
N GLY A 510 -39.63 -29.21 -54.00
CA GLY A 510 -39.48 -29.11 -55.44
C GLY A 510 -40.37 -30.14 -56.15
N GLU A 511 -41.60 -29.70 -56.41
CA GLU A 511 -42.33 -29.87 -57.67
C GLU A 511 -42.36 -31.28 -58.26
N SER A 512 -43.49 -31.97 -58.02
CA SER A 512 -44.07 -32.82 -59.06
C SER A 512 -44.29 -31.91 -60.28
N TYR A 513 -43.35 -31.92 -61.23
CA TYR A 513 -43.63 -31.44 -62.57
C TYR A 513 -44.84 -32.23 -63.07
N SER A 514 -45.99 -31.58 -63.16
CA SER A 514 -47.13 -32.16 -63.83
C SER A 514 -46.71 -32.43 -65.28
N VAL A 515 -46.87 -33.67 -65.72
CA VAL A 515 -46.66 -34.13 -67.11
C VAL A 515 -47.40 -33.26 -68.15
N LYS A 516 -48.32 -32.38 -67.71
CA LYS A 516 -49.05 -31.43 -68.56
C LYS A 516 -48.21 -30.30 -69.16
N ASP A 517 -47.07 -29.90 -68.57
CA ASP A 517 -46.26 -28.80 -69.12
C ASP A 517 -45.22 -29.26 -70.15
N ILE A 518 -44.91 -30.56 -70.21
CA ILE A 518 -44.01 -31.14 -71.23
C ILE A 518 -44.73 -31.30 -72.59
N GLN A 519 -46.06 -31.36 -72.61
CA GLN A 519 -46.83 -31.52 -73.85
C GLN A 519 -47.03 -30.23 -74.66
N LYS A 520 -46.63 -29.05 -74.16
CA LYS A 520 -46.84 -27.79 -74.89
C LYS A 520 -45.70 -27.36 -75.82
N ASN A 521 -44.55 -28.04 -75.76
CA ASN A 521 -43.34 -27.67 -76.53
C ASN A 521 -42.81 -28.76 -77.48
N VAL A 522 -43.58 -29.82 -77.75
CA VAL A 522 -43.23 -30.81 -78.77
C VAL A 522 -44.17 -30.67 -79.95
N HIS A 523 -43.92 -29.67 -80.81
CA HIS A 523 -44.40 -29.73 -82.18
C HIS A 523 -43.51 -30.71 -82.95
N PHE A 524 -44.04 -31.93 -83.16
CA PHE A 524 -43.50 -32.88 -84.12
C PHE A 524 -43.54 -32.24 -85.52
N ASN A 525 -42.37 -31.92 -86.07
CA ASN A 525 -42.23 -31.53 -87.46
C ASN A 525 -42.16 -32.80 -88.30
N GLU A 526 -43.32 -33.36 -88.64
CA GLU A 526 -43.42 -34.26 -89.79
C GLU A 526 -43.29 -33.43 -91.06
N THR A 527 -42.19 -33.53 -91.80
CA THR A 527 -42.22 -33.94 -93.21
C THR A 527 -40.84 -34.02 -93.88
N LYS A 528 -40.58 -35.24 -94.39
CA LYS A 528 -39.92 -35.61 -95.66
C LYS A 528 -38.43 -35.32 -95.88
N LEU A 529 -37.66 -36.40 -95.72
CA LEU A 529 -36.62 -36.83 -96.67
C LEU A 529 -37.18 -36.92 -98.12
N PHE A 530 -36.33 -36.56 -99.09
CA PHE A 530 -36.05 -37.13 -100.43
C PHE A 530 -35.63 -35.99 -101.39
N ILE A 531 -34.32 -35.82 -101.65
CA ILE A 531 -33.50 -36.30 -102.80
C ILE A 531 -33.64 -35.47 -104.10
N ASP A 532 -32.46 -35.12 -104.65
CA ASP A 532 -32.04 -34.69 -106.01
C ASP A 532 -32.44 -33.32 -106.57
N HIS A 533 -31.43 -32.47 -106.85
CA HIS A 533 -30.71 -32.57 -108.14
C HIS A 533 -29.30 -31.96 -108.12
#